data_AF-A0A139NSB2-F1
#
_entry.id   AF-A0A139NSB2-F1
#
_cell.length_a   1.000
_cell.length_b   1.000
_cell.length_c   1.000
_cell.angle_alpha   90.00
_cell.angle_beta   90.00
_cell.angle_gamma   90.00
#
_symmetry.space_group_name_H-M   'P 1'
#
loop_
_entity.id
_entity.type
_entity.pdbx_description
1 polymer ?
#
loop_
_entity_poly.entity_id
_entity_poly.type
_entity_poly.pdbx_seq_one_letter_code
_entity_poly.pdbx_strand_id
1 'polypeptide(L)'
;MKESDVLTRLGLKDKDELVFLLENSGRSKRMSKLASVDKEVHSVKLEFDEAGCYFKIEPDHSRNVSNNSNYFRRGWSCVLKASRKTGKEVSNKHINPENHPKEIGYQHFDSGHILGLAFHKFIDGYSCLTPDFKENGVWNDEVINDKVKNLITQFASANHQTGGSPRDSQAYFEDEVYKFLSGGKGEIFYEVKAIYKKTDGKKDRYPIGTEIYYTTLKPNENNLFIEKHVLVPNIDFDFDLSVMDGYEGYNSYREFYKNGYDEKYRKCFKDSNDSTEPLDKKHHFALVLQEKMLGIYKTSNQAKNEIGNEPISEINFSSIIDKEEYSKTFTAEEEQGIILFTKEEIGTLERFLKGSKYTESTKKNKYFRPFVRGEKIYLKYYGDDGIASVTHGHPSGDAKGYNSLTEAMKAMGWL
;
A
#
# COMPACT_ATOMS: atom_id res chain seq x y z
N MET A 1 -18.23 -3.25 -9.80
CA MET A 1 -18.85 -2.07 -9.12
C MET A 1 -19.52 -1.26 -10.21
N LYS A 2 -20.66 -0.59 -9.95
CA LYS A 2 -21.33 0.21 -10.99
C LYS A 2 -20.65 1.57 -11.15
N GLU A 3 -20.78 2.18 -12.33
CA GLU A 3 -20.22 3.51 -12.63
C GLU A 3 -20.63 4.56 -11.58
N SER A 4 -21.92 4.57 -11.19
CA SER A 4 -22.47 5.51 -10.19
C SER A 4 -21.82 5.38 -8.82
N ASP A 5 -21.48 4.15 -8.42
CA ASP A 5 -20.85 3.89 -7.12
C ASP A 5 -19.41 4.40 -7.14
N VAL A 6 -18.68 4.18 -8.24
CA VAL A 6 -17.32 4.71 -8.43
C VAL A 6 -17.34 6.23 -8.39
N LEU A 7 -18.21 6.88 -9.15
CA LEU A 7 -18.32 8.35 -9.15
C LEU A 7 -18.60 8.91 -7.75
N THR A 8 -19.53 8.29 -7.02
CA THR A 8 -19.82 8.65 -5.62
C THR A 8 -18.59 8.48 -4.73
N ARG A 9 -17.89 7.35 -4.84
CA ARG A 9 -16.66 7.04 -4.08
C ARG A 9 -15.45 7.89 -4.45
N LEU A 10 -15.49 8.56 -5.60
CA LEU A 10 -14.53 9.60 -6.00
C LEU A 10 -14.91 11.00 -5.48
N GLY A 11 -16.06 11.14 -4.82
CA GLY A 11 -16.58 12.42 -4.37
C GLY A 11 -17.04 13.33 -5.51
N LEU A 12 -17.54 12.71 -6.59
CA LEU A 12 -18.05 13.38 -7.78
C LEU A 12 -19.58 13.27 -7.84
N LYS A 13 -20.22 14.33 -8.36
CA LYS A 13 -21.67 14.39 -8.54
C LYS A 13 -22.13 13.47 -9.66
N ASP A 14 -21.38 13.47 -10.75
CA ASP A 14 -21.72 12.80 -11.98
C ASP A 14 -20.49 12.63 -12.89
N LYS A 15 -20.72 11.99 -14.03
CA LYS A 15 -19.72 11.71 -15.04
C LYS A 15 -19.25 12.96 -15.78
N ASP A 16 -20.11 13.96 -15.94
CA ASP A 16 -19.75 15.21 -16.60
C ASP A 16 -18.72 15.98 -15.76
N GLU A 17 -18.84 15.96 -14.42
CA GLU A 17 -17.81 16.48 -13.52
C GLU A 17 -16.46 15.80 -13.76
N LEU A 18 -16.43 14.49 -13.97
CA LEU A 18 -15.20 13.76 -14.28
C LEU A 18 -14.61 14.17 -15.65
N VAL A 19 -15.46 14.31 -16.68
CA VAL A 19 -15.05 14.81 -17.99
C VAL A 19 -14.37 16.18 -17.85
N PHE A 20 -14.98 17.11 -17.10
CA PHE A 20 -14.41 18.44 -16.85
C PHE A 20 -13.04 18.39 -16.14
N LEU A 21 -12.80 17.38 -15.30
CA LEU A 21 -11.51 17.17 -14.63
C LEU A 21 -10.44 16.56 -15.54
N LEU A 22 -10.80 15.97 -16.68
CA LEU A 22 -9.90 15.26 -17.61
C LEU A 22 -9.67 16.02 -18.93
N GLU A 23 -10.60 16.89 -19.31
CA GLU A 23 -10.47 17.73 -20.50
C GLU A 23 -9.27 18.68 -20.47
N ASN A 24 -8.85 19.16 -21.65
CA ASN A 24 -7.77 20.12 -21.76
C ASN A 24 -6.46 19.63 -21.13
N SER A 25 -6.15 18.35 -21.33
CA SER A 25 -4.93 17.75 -20.79
C SER A 25 -3.67 18.40 -21.31
N GLY A 26 -3.68 19.07 -22.47
CA GLY A 26 -2.48 19.60 -23.13
C GLY A 26 -1.62 18.51 -23.77
N ARG A 27 -2.13 17.27 -23.84
CA ARG A 27 -1.42 16.08 -24.35
C ARG A 27 -0.90 16.26 -25.77
N SER A 28 -1.71 16.79 -26.69
CA SER A 28 -1.28 17.00 -28.09
C SER A 28 -0.03 17.88 -28.19
N LYS A 29 0.04 18.95 -27.38
CA LYS A 29 1.23 19.82 -27.32
C LYS A 29 2.47 19.07 -26.80
N ARG A 30 2.29 18.18 -25.82
CA ARG A 30 3.38 17.38 -25.24
C ARG A 30 3.86 16.28 -26.18
N MET A 31 2.95 15.62 -26.89
CA MET A 31 3.28 14.66 -27.94
C MET A 31 4.07 15.32 -29.07
N SER A 32 3.62 16.49 -29.55
CA SER A 32 4.34 17.25 -30.56
C SER A 32 5.75 17.64 -30.07
N LYS A 33 5.86 18.14 -28.83
CA LYS A 33 7.15 18.53 -28.24
C LYS A 33 8.13 17.37 -28.03
N LEU A 34 7.66 16.20 -27.60
CA LEU A 34 8.52 15.07 -27.21
C LEU A 34 8.77 14.06 -28.33
N ALA A 35 7.81 13.91 -29.24
CA ALA A 35 7.80 12.86 -30.26
C ALA A 35 7.55 13.39 -31.67
N SER A 36 7.39 14.71 -31.86
CA SER A 36 7.04 15.32 -33.15
C SER A 36 5.78 14.72 -33.79
N VAL A 37 4.82 14.34 -32.92
CA VAL A 37 3.50 13.82 -33.33
C VAL A 37 2.44 14.88 -33.04
N ASP A 38 1.82 15.39 -34.09
CA ASP A 38 0.69 16.29 -33.99
C ASP A 38 -0.62 15.50 -33.93
N LYS A 39 -1.34 15.61 -32.82
CA LYS A 39 -2.72 15.10 -32.68
C LYS A 39 -3.67 16.27 -32.56
N GLU A 40 -4.85 16.15 -33.16
CA GLU A 40 -5.92 17.15 -32.99
C GLU A 40 -6.32 17.29 -31.51
N VAL A 41 -6.75 18.48 -31.14
CA VAL A 41 -7.29 18.76 -29.80
C VAL A 41 -8.78 18.49 -29.85
N HIS A 42 -9.25 17.60 -28.97
CA HIS A 42 -10.64 17.17 -28.91
C HIS A 42 -11.14 17.14 -27.45
N SER A 43 -12.45 17.20 -27.27
CA SER A 43 -13.09 16.92 -25.97
C SER A 43 -12.94 15.43 -25.66
N VAL A 44 -13.38 14.99 -24.47
CA VAL A 44 -13.32 13.58 -24.10
C VAL A 44 -14.70 13.05 -23.72
N LYS A 45 -14.97 11.81 -24.09
CA LYS A 45 -16.07 11.01 -23.56
C LYS A 45 -15.49 9.85 -22.75
N LEU A 46 -16.28 9.38 -21.79
CA LEU A 46 -15.86 8.31 -20.88
C LEU A 46 -16.74 7.08 -21.09
N GLU A 47 -16.12 5.91 -21.12
CA GLU A 47 -16.79 4.61 -21.02
C GLU A 47 -16.26 3.91 -19.77
N PHE A 48 -17.15 3.50 -18.87
CA PHE A 48 -16.73 2.80 -17.67
C PHE A 48 -16.68 1.29 -17.93
N ASP A 49 -15.52 0.69 -17.65
CA ASP A 49 -15.31 -0.75 -17.69
C ASP A 49 -15.61 -1.33 -16.32
N GLU A 50 -16.77 -1.98 -16.17
CA GLU A 50 -17.18 -2.55 -14.87
C GLU A 50 -16.31 -3.72 -14.41
N ALA A 51 -15.72 -4.46 -15.35
CA ALA A 51 -14.91 -5.65 -15.09
C ALA A 51 -13.48 -5.27 -14.68
N GLY A 52 -12.91 -4.24 -15.29
CA GLY A 52 -11.62 -3.69 -14.88
C GLY A 52 -11.72 -2.57 -13.83
N CYS A 53 -12.92 -2.02 -13.59
CA CYS A 53 -13.16 -0.91 -12.68
C CYS A 53 -12.33 0.35 -13.00
N TYR A 54 -12.31 0.76 -14.27
CA TYR A 54 -11.63 1.97 -14.74
C TYR A 54 -12.45 2.69 -15.81
N PHE A 55 -12.12 3.95 -16.08
CA PHE A 55 -12.73 4.69 -17.19
C PHE A 55 -11.82 4.67 -18.40
N LYS A 56 -12.31 4.20 -19.54
CA LYS A 56 -11.72 4.45 -20.86
C LYS A 56 -12.02 5.90 -21.23
N ILE A 57 -11.01 6.60 -21.75
CA ILE A 57 -11.12 7.98 -22.18
C ILE A 57 -10.98 8.00 -23.69
N GLU A 58 -12.04 8.40 -24.38
CA GLU A 58 -12.05 8.44 -25.84
C GLU A 58 -12.18 9.87 -26.36
N PRO A 59 -11.70 10.14 -27.59
CA PRO A 59 -11.98 11.40 -28.25
C PRO A 59 -13.48 11.64 -28.42
N ASP A 60 -13.92 12.84 -28.04
CA ASP A 60 -15.22 13.37 -28.42
C ASP A 60 -15.03 14.53 -29.40
N HIS A 61 -15.33 14.27 -30.66
CA HIS A 61 -15.25 15.25 -31.75
C HIS A 61 -16.53 16.09 -31.89
N SER A 62 -17.58 15.76 -31.13
CA SER A 62 -18.87 16.47 -31.19
C SER A 62 -18.95 17.66 -30.21
N ARG A 63 -18.04 17.71 -29.23
CA ARG A 63 -17.99 18.74 -28.20
C ARG A 63 -16.72 19.58 -28.30
N ASN A 64 -16.86 20.86 -27.99
CA ASN A 64 -15.71 21.76 -27.82
C ASN A 64 -15.07 21.52 -26.44
N VAL A 65 -13.75 21.69 -26.36
CA VAL A 65 -13.02 21.49 -25.10
C VAL A 65 -13.33 22.61 -24.11
N SER A 66 -13.68 22.27 -22.88
CA SER A 66 -14.00 23.26 -21.84
C SER A 66 -12.77 23.80 -21.11
N ASN A 67 -12.67 25.12 -20.96
CA ASN A 67 -11.54 25.80 -20.30
C ASN A 67 -11.68 25.89 -18.77
N ASN A 68 -12.08 24.81 -18.09
CA ASN A 68 -12.22 24.82 -16.63
C ASN A 68 -10.86 24.71 -15.91
N SER A 69 -10.72 25.37 -14.76
CA SER A 69 -9.47 25.48 -13.97
C SER A 69 -9.54 24.83 -12.58
N ASN A 70 -10.67 24.20 -12.23
CA ASN A 70 -10.93 23.62 -10.90
C ASN A 70 -10.21 22.28 -10.62
N TYR A 71 -9.07 22.04 -11.26
CA TYR A 71 -8.27 20.83 -11.06
C TYR A 71 -6.78 21.13 -10.90
N PHE A 72 -6.08 20.16 -10.35
CA PHE A 72 -4.63 20.10 -10.31
C PHE A 72 -4.19 18.76 -10.85
N ARG A 73 -3.29 18.78 -11.83
CA ARG A 73 -2.66 17.57 -12.37
C ARG A 73 -1.19 17.63 -12.03
N ARG A 74 -0.67 16.49 -11.63
CA ARG A 74 0.78 16.28 -11.41
C ARG A 74 1.15 14.99 -12.10
N GLY A 75 2.13 15.04 -12.99
CA GLY A 75 2.39 13.89 -13.85
C GLY A 75 3.75 13.86 -14.50
N TRP A 76 3.91 13.02 -15.51
CA TRP A 76 5.09 12.99 -16.35
C TRP A 76 4.66 12.67 -17.77
N SER A 77 5.33 13.27 -18.74
CA SER A 77 5.24 12.85 -20.15
C SER A 77 6.64 12.58 -20.67
N CYS A 78 6.80 11.47 -21.38
CA CYS A 78 8.09 11.00 -21.83
C CYS A 78 8.00 10.06 -23.03
N VAL A 79 9.17 9.73 -23.60
CA VAL A 79 9.32 8.66 -24.58
C VAL A 79 10.15 7.54 -23.95
N LEU A 80 9.53 6.37 -23.78
CA LEU A 80 10.18 5.16 -23.28
C LEU A 80 10.78 4.39 -24.46
N LYS A 81 12.07 4.02 -24.37
CA LYS A 81 12.78 3.35 -25.47
C LYS A 81 13.39 2.02 -25.03
N ALA A 82 12.96 0.91 -25.65
CA ALA A 82 13.45 -0.43 -25.35
C ALA A 82 14.96 -0.58 -25.61
N SER A 83 15.46 0.05 -26.67
CA SER A 83 16.87 0.00 -27.10
C SER A 83 17.85 0.66 -26.12
N ARG A 84 17.36 1.34 -25.09
CA ARG A 84 18.16 2.14 -24.15
C ARG A 84 18.06 1.66 -22.72
N LYS A 85 17.69 0.39 -22.51
CA LYS A 85 17.67 -0.24 -21.20
C LYS A 85 19.05 -0.09 -20.53
N THR A 86 19.19 0.84 -19.58
CA THR A 86 20.48 1.24 -18.99
C THR A 86 21.05 0.22 -18.02
N GLY A 87 20.30 -0.84 -17.69
CA GLY A 87 20.69 -1.86 -16.71
C GLY A 87 20.78 -1.34 -15.27
N LYS A 88 20.56 -0.04 -15.04
CA LYS A 88 20.50 0.55 -13.71
C LYS A 88 19.22 0.11 -13.01
N GLU A 89 19.40 -0.65 -11.95
CA GLU A 89 18.37 -0.93 -10.98
C GLU A 89 18.42 0.16 -9.91
N VAL A 90 17.28 0.80 -9.68
CA VAL A 90 17.14 1.81 -8.63
C VAL A 90 16.94 1.08 -7.31
N SER A 91 17.58 1.57 -6.25
CA SER A 91 17.37 1.02 -4.91
C SER A 91 15.88 1.09 -4.54
N ASN A 92 15.28 -0.04 -4.16
CA ASN A 92 13.93 -0.12 -3.59
C ASN A 92 13.90 0.47 -2.18
N LYS A 93 14.11 1.79 -2.06
CA LYS A 93 13.93 2.51 -0.79
C LYS A 93 12.44 2.79 -0.62
N HIS A 94 11.85 2.24 0.45
CA HIS A 94 10.48 2.55 0.81
C HIS A 94 10.42 4.01 1.30
N ILE A 95 9.77 4.87 0.53
CA ILE A 95 9.65 6.30 0.82
C ILE A 95 8.18 6.68 0.75
N ASN A 96 7.65 7.21 1.86
CA ASN A 96 6.26 7.62 1.94
C ASN A 96 6.05 9.03 1.35
N PRO A 97 4.95 9.27 0.60
CA PRO A 97 4.52 10.60 0.19
C PRO A 97 4.16 11.47 1.40
N GLU A 98 4.09 12.78 1.19
CA GLU A 98 3.85 13.77 2.25
C GLU A 98 2.56 13.53 3.06
N ASN A 99 1.50 13.05 2.39
CA ASN A 99 0.18 12.81 2.99
C ASN A 99 -0.07 11.31 3.31
N HIS A 100 0.97 10.48 3.39
CA HIS A 100 0.78 9.07 3.70
C HIS A 100 0.28 8.90 5.15
N PRO A 101 -0.72 8.04 5.40
CA PRO A 101 -1.16 7.73 6.76
C PRO A 101 -0.01 7.22 7.64
N LYS A 102 0.09 7.69 8.89
CA LYS A 102 1.15 7.28 9.84
C LYS A 102 0.78 6.05 10.67
N GLU A 103 -0.51 5.86 10.93
CA GLU A 103 -1.05 4.82 11.81
C GLU A 103 -2.12 4.04 11.05
N ILE A 104 -1.69 3.00 10.35
CA ILE A 104 -2.58 1.94 9.85
C ILE A 104 -1.85 0.64 10.12
N GLY A 105 -2.48 -0.26 10.87
CA GLY A 105 -2.10 -1.67 10.83
C GLY A 105 -2.42 -2.19 9.43
N TYR A 106 -1.39 -2.44 8.63
CA TYR A 106 -1.37 -3.12 7.33
C TYR A 106 -2.31 -2.64 6.18
N GLN A 107 -1.69 -2.47 5.00
CA GLN A 107 -2.18 -2.80 3.64
C GLN A 107 -3.32 -2.01 2.95
N HIS A 108 -3.86 -0.91 3.49
CA HIS A 108 -4.90 -0.17 2.75
C HIS A 108 -4.38 0.88 1.75
N PHE A 109 -3.20 1.46 2.01
CA PHE A 109 -2.61 2.49 1.15
C PHE A 109 -1.16 2.15 0.80
N ASP A 110 -0.79 2.44 -0.44
CA ASP A 110 0.57 2.35 -0.93
C ASP A 110 1.18 3.73 -1.16
N SER A 111 2.51 3.74 -1.21
CA SER A 111 3.29 4.84 -1.77
C SER A 111 3.33 4.69 -3.29
N GLY A 112 2.27 5.14 -3.96
CA GLY A 112 2.15 5.01 -5.41
C GLY A 112 3.11 5.94 -6.15
N HIS A 113 3.93 5.38 -7.04
CA HIS A 113 4.73 6.17 -7.99
C HIS A 113 3.85 6.61 -9.16
N ILE A 114 3.84 7.89 -9.50
CA ILE A 114 3.10 8.38 -10.67
C ILE A 114 3.73 7.82 -11.95
N LEU A 115 5.04 7.98 -12.12
CA LEU A 115 5.81 7.24 -13.10
C LEU A 115 6.54 6.09 -12.39
N GLY A 116 6.09 4.87 -12.65
CA GLY A 116 6.56 3.65 -12.00
C GLY A 116 8.07 3.43 -12.07
N LEU A 117 8.63 2.92 -10.98
CA LEU A 117 10.07 2.64 -10.81
C LEU A 117 10.64 1.78 -11.96
N ALA A 118 9.87 0.81 -12.42
CA ALA A 118 10.27 -0.13 -13.46
C ALA A 118 10.64 0.54 -14.79
N PHE A 119 10.13 1.76 -15.03
CA PHE A 119 10.40 2.50 -16.25
C PHE A 119 11.71 3.30 -16.22
N HIS A 120 12.33 3.48 -15.06
CA HIS A 120 13.58 4.24 -14.93
C HIS A 120 14.64 3.79 -15.94
N LYS A 121 14.84 2.48 -16.07
CA LYS A 121 15.82 1.92 -17.00
C LYS A 121 15.58 2.26 -18.48
N PHE A 122 14.39 2.70 -18.87
CA PHE A 122 14.03 3.07 -20.23
C PHE A 122 14.07 4.59 -20.49
N ILE A 123 14.34 5.41 -19.47
CA ILE A 123 14.24 6.88 -19.52
C ILE A 123 15.33 7.64 -18.73
N ASP A 124 16.17 6.97 -17.92
CA ASP A 124 17.25 7.61 -17.17
C ASP A 124 18.12 8.54 -18.04
N GLY A 125 18.27 9.79 -17.62
CA GLY A 125 19.04 10.82 -18.33
C GLY A 125 18.34 11.46 -19.54
N TYR A 126 17.07 11.13 -19.82
CA TYR A 126 16.32 11.71 -20.94
C TYR A 126 15.39 12.84 -20.51
N SER A 127 15.07 13.69 -21.49
CA SER A 127 14.09 14.76 -21.32
C SER A 127 12.71 14.17 -21.04
N CYS A 128 12.19 14.50 -19.87
CA CYS A 128 10.79 14.36 -19.52
C CYS A 128 10.20 15.76 -19.37
N LEU A 129 8.89 15.90 -19.57
CA LEU A 129 8.23 17.13 -19.13
C LEU A 129 8.04 17.06 -17.61
N THR A 130 8.37 18.16 -16.93
CA THR A 130 8.23 18.28 -15.48
C THR A 130 6.79 18.04 -15.03
N PRO A 131 6.53 17.82 -13.73
CA PRO A 131 5.20 17.46 -13.28
C PRO A 131 4.11 18.50 -13.41
N ASP A 132 4.49 19.75 -13.61
CA ASP A 132 3.61 20.87 -13.95
C ASP A 132 3.54 21.13 -15.47
N PHE A 133 4.25 20.33 -16.27
CA PHE A 133 4.32 20.34 -17.73
C PHE A 133 4.88 21.63 -18.34
N LYS A 134 5.59 22.44 -17.55
CA LYS A 134 6.11 23.74 -17.99
C LYS A 134 7.54 23.67 -18.53
N GLU A 135 8.36 22.78 -17.97
CA GLU A 135 9.79 22.77 -18.23
C GLU A 135 10.26 21.40 -18.73
N ASN A 136 11.41 21.40 -19.41
CA ASN A 136 12.12 20.18 -19.72
C ASN A 136 12.90 19.78 -18.47
N GLY A 137 12.49 18.69 -17.82
CA GLY A 137 13.24 18.05 -16.75
C GLY A 137 14.14 16.94 -17.28
N VAL A 138 15.05 16.49 -16.43
CA VAL A 138 15.82 15.26 -16.66
C VAL A 138 15.33 14.23 -15.64
N TRP A 139 14.94 13.05 -16.11
CA TRP A 139 14.60 11.95 -15.22
C TRP A 139 15.86 11.33 -14.63
N ASN A 140 15.91 11.17 -13.31
CA ASN A 140 17.05 10.61 -12.58
C ASN A 140 16.58 9.94 -11.27
N ASP A 141 17.52 9.34 -10.53
CA ASP A 141 17.26 8.63 -9.27
C ASP A 141 16.61 9.48 -8.18
N GLU A 142 16.94 10.77 -8.11
CA GLU A 142 16.40 11.69 -7.10
C GLU A 142 14.91 11.94 -7.32
N VAL A 143 14.52 12.09 -8.59
CA VAL A 143 13.14 12.39 -8.99
C VAL A 143 12.20 11.22 -8.74
N ILE A 144 12.70 9.99 -8.86
CA ILE A 144 11.88 8.77 -8.73
C ILE A 144 11.20 8.67 -7.38
N ASN A 145 11.95 8.90 -6.31
CA ASN A 145 11.45 8.79 -4.95
C ASN A 145 11.14 10.16 -4.33
N ASP A 146 10.95 11.18 -5.16
CA ASP A 146 10.57 12.51 -4.71
C ASP A 146 9.13 12.50 -4.18
N LYS A 147 8.99 12.75 -2.88
CA LYS A 147 7.73 12.76 -2.12
C LYS A 147 6.69 13.74 -2.65
N VAL A 148 7.14 14.79 -3.32
CA VAL A 148 6.31 15.92 -3.79
C VAL A 148 6.06 15.82 -5.29
N LYS A 149 6.98 15.27 -6.07
CA LYS A 149 6.89 15.24 -7.53
C LYS A 149 6.33 13.94 -8.07
N ASN A 150 6.80 12.79 -7.58
CA ASN A 150 6.48 11.49 -8.17
C ASN A 150 5.68 10.56 -7.25
N LEU A 151 5.62 10.80 -5.93
CA LEU A 151 4.88 9.93 -5.02
C LEU A 151 3.49 10.48 -4.67
N ILE A 152 2.50 9.58 -4.63
CA ILE A 152 1.11 9.83 -4.20
C ILE A 152 0.68 8.84 -3.13
N THR A 153 -0.18 9.28 -2.22
CA THR A 153 -0.96 8.32 -1.43
C THR A 153 -2.04 7.75 -2.33
N GLN A 154 -1.99 6.44 -2.56
CA GLN A 154 -2.92 5.71 -3.40
C GLN A 154 -3.47 4.53 -2.61
N PHE A 155 -4.73 4.17 -2.79
CA PHE A 155 -5.22 2.90 -2.25
C PHE A 155 -4.37 1.77 -2.82
N ALA A 156 -4.02 0.82 -1.97
CA ALA A 156 -3.12 -0.27 -2.35
C ALA A 156 -3.67 -1.02 -3.57
N SER A 157 -4.98 -1.24 -3.55
CA SER A 157 -5.71 -1.87 -4.65
C SER A 157 -5.66 -1.07 -5.96
N ALA A 158 -5.54 0.27 -5.92
CA ALA A 158 -5.42 1.11 -7.12
C ALA A 158 -3.98 1.19 -7.65
N ASN A 159 -3.01 0.94 -6.78
CA ASN A 159 -1.59 0.94 -7.09
C ASN A 159 -1.14 -0.41 -7.68
N HIS A 160 -1.31 -1.51 -6.93
CA HIS A 160 -0.78 -2.83 -7.29
C HIS A 160 -1.88 -3.83 -7.67
N GLN A 161 -1.49 -4.86 -8.43
CA GLN A 161 -2.35 -5.95 -8.86
C GLN A 161 -2.00 -7.24 -8.09
N THR A 162 -2.95 -7.81 -7.35
CA THR A 162 -2.83 -9.17 -6.81
C THR A 162 -3.40 -10.20 -7.79
N GLY A 163 -2.82 -11.40 -7.83
CA GLY A 163 -3.29 -12.48 -8.70
C GLY A 163 -4.74 -12.88 -8.38
N GLY A 164 -5.63 -12.82 -9.38
CA GLY A 164 -7.06 -13.09 -9.21
C GLY A 164 -7.93 -11.85 -8.93
N SER A 165 -7.33 -10.66 -8.88
CA SER A 165 -8.06 -9.41 -8.62
C SER A 165 -8.98 -9.03 -9.81
N PRO A 166 -10.27 -8.72 -9.58
CA PRO A 166 -11.27 -8.44 -10.61
C PRO A 166 -11.24 -6.96 -11.05
N ARG A 167 -10.05 -6.39 -11.21
CA ARG A 167 -9.85 -4.96 -11.56
C ARG A 167 -8.52 -4.79 -12.28
N ASP A 168 -8.39 -3.70 -13.02
CA ASP A 168 -7.16 -3.27 -13.66
C ASP A 168 -6.61 -2.06 -12.89
N SER A 169 -5.65 -2.31 -12.00
CA SER A 169 -4.91 -1.27 -11.25
C SER A 169 -3.93 -0.49 -12.14
N GLN A 170 -3.25 0.52 -11.60
CA GLN A 170 -2.16 1.19 -12.31
C GLN A 170 -1.09 0.19 -12.77
N ALA A 171 -0.69 -0.74 -11.92
CA ALA A 171 0.30 -1.78 -12.24
C ALA A 171 -0.10 -2.64 -13.46
N TYR A 172 -1.39 -2.87 -13.71
CA TYR A 172 -1.85 -3.60 -14.89
C TYR A 172 -1.48 -2.89 -16.20
N PHE A 173 -1.78 -1.60 -16.28
CA PHE A 173 -1.46 -0.79 -17.47
C PHE A 173 0.06 -0.58 -17.62
N GLU A 174 0.78 -0.47 -16.50
CA GLU A 174 2.23 -0.40 -16.51
C GLU A 174 2.87 -1.69 -17.00
N ASP A 175 2.32 -2.86 -16.63
CA ASP A 175 2.79 -4.17 -17.09
C ASP A 175 2.58 -4.36 -18.61
N GLU A 176 1.48 -3.85 -19.18
CA GLU A 176 1.25 -3.86 -20.63
C GLU A 176 2.37 -3.12 -21.39
N VAL A 177 2.71 -1.91 -20.93
CA VAL A 177 3.81 -1.08 -21.48
C VAL A 177 5.17 -1.76 -21.26
N TYR A 178 5.38 -2.32 -20.07
CA TYR A 178 6.61 -3.00 -19.72
C TYR A 178 6.87 -4.23 -20.60
N LYS A 179 5.83 -5.06 -20.84
CA LYS A 179 5.89 -6.22 -21.74
C LYS A 179 6.18 -5.80 -23.17
N PHE A 180 5.55 -4.73 -23.66
CA PHE A 180 5.86 -4.18 -24.98
C PHE A 180 7.33 -3.81 -25.12
N LEU A 181 7.87 -3.04 -24.16
CA LEU A 181 9.26 -2.59 -24.17
C LEU A 181 10.26 -3.75 -24.01
N SER A 182 9.86 -4.79 -23.27
CA SER A 182 10.64 -6.02 -23.11
C SER A 182 10.72 -6.85 -24.40
N GLY A 183 9.79 -6.65 -25.34
CA GLY A 183 9.80 -7.25 -26.68
C GLY A 183 10.81 -6.66 -27.66
N GLY A 184 11.66 -5.72 -27.22
CA GLY A 184 12.81 -5.21 -27.99
C GLY A 184 12.47 -4.11 -29.02
N LYS A 185 13.44 -3.21 -29.27
CA LYS A 185 13.45 -2.10 -30.28
C LYS A 185 12.26 -1.12 -30.34
N GLY A 186 11.20 -1.32 -29.57
CA GLY A 186 10.01 -0.48 -29.55
C GLY A 186 10.21 0.85 -28.81
N GLU A 187 9.37 1.83 -29.17
CA GLU A 187 9.29 3.15 -28.53
C GLU A 187 7.84 3.51 -28.24
N ILE A 188 7.59 4.03 -27.03
CA ILE A 188 6.26 4.43 -26.56
C ILE A 188 6.30 5.88 -26.09
N PHE A 189 5.32 6.68 -26.51
CA PHE A 189 4.98 7.90 -25.79
C PHE A 189 4.16 7.50 -24.56
N TYR A 190 4.61 7.88 -23.37
CA TYR A 190 3.96 7.53 -22.11
C TYR A 190 3.66 8.80 -21.31
N GLU A 191 2.43 8.94 -20.85
CA GLU A 191 1.95 10.01 -19.99
C GLU A 191 1.14 9.46 -18.81
N VAL A 192 1.51 9.87 -17.60
CA VAL A 192 0.83 9.53 -16.34
C VAL A 192 0.56 10.79 -15.56
N LYS A 193 -0.64 10.93 -15.00
CA LYS A 193 -1.01 12.08 -14.17
C LYS A 193 -1.86 11.62 -12.99
N ALA A 194 -1.48 12.03 -11.79
CA ALA A 194 -2.39 12.06 -10.67
C ALA A 194 -3.35 13.26 -10.81
N ILE A 195 -4.65 13.00 -10.74
CA ILE A 195 -5.70 14.01 -10.90
C ILE A 195 -6.25 14.37 -9.52
N TYR A 196 -6.18 15.65 -9.18
CA TYR A 196 -6.74 16.20 -7.95
C TYR A 196 -7.80 17.21 -8.30
N LYS A 197 -8.88 17.22 -7.54
CA LYS A 197 -9.81 18.34 -7.57
C LYS A 197 -9.23 19.49 -6.74
N LYS A 198 -9.63 20.71 -7.09
CA LYS A 198 -9.30 21.91 -6.34
C LYS A 198 -10.54 22.47 -5.66
N THR A 199 -10.35 23.00 -4.46
CA THR A 199 -11.36 23.80 -3.77
C THR A 199 -10.66 24.98 -3.12
N ASP A 200 -11.20 26.19 -3.34
CA ASP A 200 -10.66 27.45 -2.82
C ASP A 200 -9.16 27.64 -3.11
N GLY A 201 -8.75 27.31 -4.34
CA GLY A 201 -7.36 27.43 -4.81
C GLY A 201 -6.38 26.39 -4.27
N LYS A 202 -6.82 25.50 -3.36
CA LYS A 202 -6.00 24.42 -2.81
C LYS A 202 -6.34 23.09 -3.49
N LYS A 203 -5.31 22.31 -3.81
CA LYS A 203 -5.50 20.92 -4.23
C LYS A 203 -5.92 20.06 -3.05
N ASP A 204 -6.68 19.01 -3.31
CA ASP A 204 -6.96 17.99 -2.33
C ASP A 204 -5.69 17.27 -1.85
N ARG A 205 -5.78 16.61 -0.69
CA ARG A 205 -4.67 15.80 -0.17
C ARG A 205 -4.46 14.53 -0.97
N TYR A 206 -5.53 13.88 -1.40
CA TYR A 206 -5.50 12.65 -2.22
C TYR A 206 -5.99 12.90 -3.65
N PRO A 207 -5.39 12.26 -4.65
CA PRO A 207 -5.90 12.29 -6.01
C PRO A 207 -7.17 11.43 -6.11
N ILE A 208 -8.08 11.82 -6.99
CA ILE A 208 -9.25 11.02 -7.36
C ILE A 208 -8.86 9.83 -8.26
N GLY A 209 -7.69 9.86 -8.89
CA GLY A 209 -7.24 8.77 -9.75
C GLY A 209 -5.96 9.10 -10.50
N THR A 210 -5.48 8.10 -11.24
CA THR A 210 -4.33 8.20 -12.13
C THR A 210 -4.80 8.09 -13.58
N GLU A 211 -4.64 9.17 -14.34
CA GLU A 211 -4.85 9.19 -15.78
C GLU A 211 -3.58 8.67 -16.48
N ILE A 212 -3.73 7.62 -17.29
CA ILE A 212 -2.65 6.96 -18.01
C ILE A 212 -2.95 7.03 -19.51
N TYR A 213 -1.97 7.46 -20.28
CA TYR A 213 -2.02 7.41 -21.73
C TYR A 213 -0.70 6.87 -22.28
N TYR A 214 -0.81 5.96 -23.23
CA TYR A 214 0.34 5.54 -24.02
C TYR A 214 -0.05 5.22 -25.44
N THR A 215 0.90 5.41 -26.34
CA THR A 215 0.78 5.01 -27.74
C THR A 215 2.14 4.61 -28.31
N THR A 216 2.12 3.67 -29.23
CA THR A 216 3.30 3.18 -29.92
C THR A 216 3.81 4.24 -30.90
N LEU A 217 5.05 4.71 -30.69
CA LEU A 217 5.76 5.56 -31.65
C LEU A 217 6.55 4.71 -32.66
N LYS A 218 7.08 3.58 -32.19
CA LYS A 218 7.80 2.61 -33.01
C LYS A 218 7.45 1.20 -32.54
N PRO A 219 7.02 0.30 -33.44
CA PRO A 219 6.68 -1.07 -33.06
C PRO A 219 7.89 -1.80 -32.49
N ASN A 220 7.62 -2.81 -31.65
CA ASN A 220 8.65 -3.71 -31.15
C ASN A 220 9.04 -4.77 -32.22
N GLU A 221 9.95 -5.68 -31.89
CA GLU A 221 10.41 -6.70 -32.84
C GLU A 221 9.31 -7.65 -33.36
N ASN A 222 8.20 -7.75 -32.62
CA ASN A 222 7.03 -8.54 -32.99
C ASN A 222 5.98 -7.75 -33.80
N ASN A 223 6.29 -6.53 -34.24
CA ASN A 223 5.36 -5.62 -34.92
C ASN A 223 4.07 -5.32 -34.10
N LEU A 224 4.15 -5.35 -32.77
CA LEU A 224 3.03 -5.02 -31.90
C LEU A 224 2.76 -3.51 -31.92
N PHE A 225 1.48 -3.13 -31.83
CA PHE A 225 1.01 -1.77 -31.61
C PHE A 225 0.06 -1.76 -30.41
N ILE A 226 0.35 -0.90 -29.42
CA ILE A 226 -0.50 -0.65 -28.27
C ILE A 226 -0.83 0.84 -28.17
N GLU A 227 -2.09 1.13 -27.83
CA GLU A 227 -2.57 2.47 -27.45
C GLU A 227 -3.69 2.32 -26.43
N LYS A 228 -3.60 3.04 -25.31
CA LYS A 228 -4.71 3.18 -24.36
C LYS A 228 -4.73 4.58 -23.76
N HIS A 229 -5.93 5.03 -23.39
CA HIS A 229 -6.17 6.22 -22.60
C HIS A 229 -7.21 5.89 -21.52
N VAL A 230 -6.79 5.90 -20.26
CA VAL A 230 -7.62 5.45 -19.14
C VAL A 230 -7.48 6.37 -17.92
N LEU A 231 -8.48 6.36 -17.05
CA LEU A 231 -8.37 6.81 -15.67
C LEU A 231 -8.59 5.60 -14.75
N VAL A 232 -7.57 5.29 -13.96
CA VAL A 232 -7.68 4.35 -12.83
C VAL A 232 -8.20 5.12 -11.62
N PRO A 233 -9.42 4.84 -11.13
CA PRO A 233 -9.97 5.52 -9.96
C PRO A 233 -9.18 5.13 -8.71
N ASN A 234 -8.85 6.12 -7.87
CA ASN A 234 -8.16 5.89 -6.60
C ASN A 234 -9.15 5.49 -5.52
N ILE A 235 -9.72 4.28 -5.66
CA ILE A 235 -10.70 3.73 -4.72
C ILE A 235 -10.28 2.34 -4.24
N ASP A 236 -10.89 1.95 -3.13
CA ASP A 236 -10.89 0.58 -2.64
C ASP A 236 -12.32 0.03 -2.57
N PHE A 237 -12.48 -1.26 -2.90
CA PHE A 237 -13.78 -1.93 -2.86
C PHE A 237 -14.26 -2.14 -1.43
N ASP A 238 -13.31 -2.32 -0.51
CA ASP A 238 -13.57 -2.60 0.88
C ASP A 238 -13.65 -1.33 1.71
N PHE A 239 -13.28 -0.18 1.16
CA PHE A 239 -13.51 1.13 1.78
C PHE A 239 -14.91 1.67 1.44
N ASP A 240 -15.76 1.79 2.46
CA ASP A 240 -17.11 2.35 2.33
C ASP A 240 -17.44 3.34 3.46
N LEU A 241 -17.52 4.63 3.11
CA LEU A 241 -17.92 5.70 4.03
C LEU A 241 -19.41 5.65 4.44
N SER A 242 -20.23 4.82 3.80
CA SER A 242 -21.66 4.73 4.12
C SER A 242 -21.94 4.28 5.57
N VAL A 243 -20.95 3.65 6.22
CA VAL A 243 -21.00 3.20 7.62
C VAL A 243 -20.74 4.32 8.64
N MET A 244 -20.40 5.53 8.17
CA MET A 244 -20.15 6.69 9.02
C MET A 244 -21.45 7.39 9.43
N ASP A 245 -21.52 7.85 10.67
CA ASP A 245 -22.61 8.73 11.11
C ASP A 245 -22.55 10.05 10.33
N GLY A 246 -23.70 10.51 9.82
CA GLY A 246 -23.76 11.72 8.99
C GLY A 246 -23.22 11.54 7.57
N TYR A 247 -23.24 10.32 7.02
CA TYR A 247 -22.93 10.08 5.61
C TYR A 247 -23.89 10.84 4.68
N GLU A 248 -23.33 11.61 3.74
CA GLU A 248 -24.04 12.46 2.78
C GLU A 248 -23.68 12.09 1.32
N GLY A 249 -23.44 10.81 1.04
CA GLY A 249 -23.12 10.37 -0.31
C GLY A 249 -21.75 10.87 -0.79
N TYR A 250 -21.71 11.42 -2.00
CA TYR A 250 -20.47 11.92 -2.62
C TYR A 250 -19.83 13.06 -1.82
N ASN A 251 -20.59 13.82 -1.02
CA ASN A 251 -20.04 14.88 -0.18
C ASN A 251 -19.10 14.32 0.91
N SER A 252 -19.42 13.18 1.49
CA SER A 252 -18.56 12.54 2.49
C SER A 252 -17.25 12.06 1.88
N TYR A 253 -17.32 11.45 0.69
CA TYR A 253 -16.11 11.06 -0.07
C TYR A 253 -15.30 12.29 -0.49
N ARG A 254 -15.97 13.36 -0.92
CA ARG A 254 -15.33 14.63 -1.27
C ARG A 254 -14.48 15.18 -0.12
N GLU A 255 -15.05 15.21 1.09
CA GLU A 255 -14.32 15.65 2.28
C GLU A 255 -13.18 14.69 2.66
N PHE A 256 -13.33 13.38 2.42
CA PHE A 256 -12.24 12.42 2.59
C PHE A 256 -11.04 12.72 1.66
N TYR A 257 -11.21 12.92 0.35
CA TYR A 257 -10.07 13.26 -0.53
C TYR A 257 -9.42 14.59 -0.17
N LYS A 258 -10.25 15.58 0.18
CA LYS A 258 -9.81 16.92 0.58
C LYS A 258 -8.95 16.88 1.84
N ASN A 259 -9.36 16.14 2.86
CA ASN A 259 -8.72 16.12 4.18
C ASN A 259 -7.75 14.95 4.38
N GLY A 260 -7.77 13.95 3.51
CA GLY A 260 -7.01 12.71 3.65
C GLY A 260 -7.55 11.79 4.74
N TYR A 261 -6.86 10.66 4.94
CA TYR A 261 -7.20 9.70 5.97
C TYR A 261 -6.88 10.22 7.37
N ASP A 262 -7.74 9.86 8.31
CA ASP A 262 -7.58 9.95 9.76
C ASP A 262 -8.17 8.67 10.40
N GLU A 263 -7.90 8.43 11.67
CA GLU A 263 -8.24 7.16 12.35
C GLU A 263 -9.75 6.87 12.37
N LYS A 264 -10.61 7.90 12.28
CA LYS A 264 -12.07 7.71 12.32
C LYS A 264 -12.58 6.94 11.10
N TYR A 265 -11.83 6.94 10.00
CA TYR A 265 -12.16 6.21 8.77
C TYR A 265 -11.78 4.74 8.82
N ARG A 266 -11.09 4.27 9.88
CA ARG A 266 -10.72 2.85 10.01
C ARG A 266 -11.93 1.92 9.91
N LYS A 267 -13.05 2.27 10.55
CA LYS A 267 -14.30 1.49 10.51
C LYS A 267 -14.93 1.38 9.12
N CYS A 268 -14.46 2.16 8.15
CA CYS A 268 -14.98 2.15 6.79
C CYS A 268 -14.39 1.02 5.95
N PHE A 269 -13.34 0.32 6.39
CA PHE A 269 -12.83 -0.85 5.69
C PHE A 269 -13.64 -2.09 6.06
N LYS A 270 -14.09 -2.92 5.12
CA LYS A 270 -14.86 -4.14 5.44
C LYS A 270 -14.07 -5.16 6.28
N ASP A 271 -12.77 -5.24 6.02
CA ASP A 271 -11.85 -6.06 6.83
C ASP A 271 -11.46 -5.37 8.15
N SER A 272 -12.05 -4.21 8.45
CA SER A 272 -12.00 -3.61 9.80
C SER A 272 -12.87 -4.35 10.81
N ASN A 273 -13.37 -5.55 10.49
CA ASN A 273 -13.85 -6.55 11.46
C ASN A 273 -12.74 -7.03 12.44
N ASP A 274 -11.75 -6.20 12.75
CA ASP A 274 -11.49 -5.89 14.14
C ASP A 274 -12.80 -5.38 14.75
N SER A 275 -13.66 -6.30 15.19
CA SER A 275 -14.74 -5.97 16.09
C SER A 275 -14.12 -5.19 17.25
N THR A 276 -14.24 -3.87 17.21
CA THR A 276 -14.31 -3.07 18.42
C THR A 276 -15.68 -3.37 19.04
N GLU A 277 -15.91 -4.62 19.45
CA GLU A 277 -16.37 -4.74 20.81
C GLU A 277 -15.16 -4.34 21.64
N PRO A 278 -15.18 -3.19 22.32
CA PRO A 278 -14.14 -2.89 23.29
C PRO A 278 -14.30 -3.89 24.43
N LEU A 279 -13.71 -5.08 24.29
CA LEU A 279 -13.65 -6.08 25.34
C LEU A 279 -12.30 -5.93 26.04
N ASP A 280 -12.42 -5.34 27.23
CA ASP A 280 -11.43 -5.04 28.26
C ASP A 280 -10.07 -4.51 27.81
N LYS A 281 -9.98 -3.17 27.89
CA LYS A 281 -8.82 -2.25 27.80
C LYS A 281 -7.54 -2.65 28.56
N LYS A 282 -7.40 -3.88 29.04
CA LYS A 282 -6.33 -4.25 29.95
C LYS A 282 -5.13 -4.87 29.24
N HIS A 283 -5.33 -5.80 28.30
CA HIS A 283 -4.21 -6.57 27.73
C HIS A 283 -3.86 -6.10 26.31
N HIS A 284 -2.57 -6.04 26.03
CA HIS A 284 -2.01 -5.45 24.81
C HIS A 284 -1.29 -6.46 23.91
N PHE A 285 -1.13 -7.70 24.39
CA PHE A 285 -0.36 -8.76 23.73
C PHE A 285 -0.88 -10.14 24.13
N ALA A 286 -0.62 -11.12 23.26
CA ALA A 286 -0.91 -12.53 23.46
C ALA A 286 0.35 -13.39 23.24
N LEU A 287 0.62 -14.34 24.12
CA LEU A 287 1.71 -15.32 24.03
C LEU A 287 1.11 -16.71 23.79
N VAL A 288 1.61 -17.42 22.79
CA VAL A 288 1.21 -18.79 22.45
C VAL A 288 2.40 -19.73 22.59
N LEU A 289 2.24 -20.81 23.35
CA LEU A 289 3.29 -21.78 23.69
C LEU A 289 3.13 -23.15 23.02
N GLN A 290 2.19 -23.29 22.08
CA GLN A 290 1.92 -24.54 21.36
C GLN A 290 2.99 -24.85 20.31
N GLU A 291 3.50 -26.10 20.25
CA GLU A 291 4.60 -26.53 19.35
C GLU A 291 4.44 -26.09 17.88
N LYS A 292 3.21 -26.09 17.35
CA LYS A 292 2.95 -25.72 15.94
C LYS A 292 2.85 -24.21 15.69
N MET A 293 2.56 -23.39 16.71
CA MET A 293 2.23 -21.96 16.59
C MET A 293 2.82 -21.15 17.74
N LEU A 294 4.13 -21.33 17.97
CA LEU A 294 4.87 -20.59 18.98
C LEU A 294 4.97 -19.12 18.54
N GLY A 295 4.59 -18.17 19.39
CA GLY A 295 4.64 -16.76 18.99
C GLY A 295 4.13 -15.76 20.02
N ILE A 296 4.45 -14.49 19.78
CA ILE A 296 3.83 -13.35 20.47
C ILE A 296 3.05 -12.57 19.43
N TYR A 297 1.81 -12.26 19.75
CA TYR A 297 0.85 -11.59 18.89
C TYR A 297 0.38 -10.31 19.57
N LYS A 298 -0.07 -9.33 18.78
CA LYS A 298 -0.59 -8.08 19.33
C LYS A 298 -1.88 -8.30 20.09
N THR A 299 -2.67 -9.30 19.72
CA THR A 299 -3.93 -9.62 20.38
C THR A 299 -4.20 -11.11 20.36
N SER A 300 -5.11 -11.58 21.22
CA SER A 300 -5.59 -12.96 21.17
C SER A 300 -6.28 -13.29 19.86
N ASN A 301 -6.99 -12.34 19.26
CA ASN A 301 -7.63 -12.52 17.95
C ASN A 301 -6.62 -12.81 16.85
N GLN A 302 -5.49 -12.09 16.84
CA GLN A 302 -4.40 -12.40 15.90
C GLN A 302 -3.85 -13.80 16.13
N ALA A 303 -3.62 -14.18 17.38
CA ALA A 303 -3.20 -15.54 17.72
C ALA A 303 -4.23 -16.59 17.24
N LYS A 304 -5.54 -16.36 17.47
CA LYS A 304 -6.62 -17.26 17.03
C LYS A 304 -6.71 -17.40 15.51
N ASN A 305 -6.55 -16.30 14.76
CA ASN A 305 -6.56 -16.33 13.30
C ASN A 305 -5.46 -17.24 12.75
N GLU A 306 -4.29 -17.23 13.38
CA GLU A 306 -3.19 -18.11 13.01
C GLU A 306 -3.48 -19.56 13.41
N ILE A 307 -3.92 -19.81 14.64
CA ILE A 307 -4.14 -21.18 15.14
C ILE A 307 -5.36 -21.85 14.45
N GLY A 308 -6.32 -21.07 13.95
CA GLY A 308 -7.55 -21.55 13.33
C GLY A 308 -8.73 -21.58 14.30
N ASN A 309 -9.90 -22.00 13.82
CA ASN A 309 -11.19 -21.97 14.56
C ASN A 309 -11.30 -22.97 15.72
N GLU A 310 -10.18 -23.41 16.31
CA GLU A 310 -10.20 -24.28 17.47
C GLU A 310 -10.59 -23.48 18.73
N PRO A 311 -11.44 -24.04 19.61
CA PRO A 311 -11.78 -23.40 20.88
C PRO A 311 -10.56 -23.46 21.81
N ILE A 312 -9.87 -22.34 21.96
CA ILE A 312 -8.65 -22.21 22.78
C ILE A 312 -8.93 -21.27 23.95
N SER A 313 -8.52 -21.69 25.16
CA SER A 313 -8.64 -20.87 26.37
C SER A 313 -7.75 -19.62 26.30
N GLU A 314 -8.31 -18.47 26.64
CA GLU A 314 -7.55 -17.24 26.91
C GLU A 314 -7.30 -17.11 28.41
N ILE A 315 -6.05 -16.87 28.79
CA ILE A 315 -5.60 -16.90 30.18
C ILE A 315 -4.91 -15.59 30.50
N ASN A 316 -5.40 -14.86 31.50
CA ASN A 316 -4.77 -13.62 31.92
C ASN A 316 -3.43 -13.90 32.59
N PHE A 317 -2.38 -13.22 32.17
CA PHE A 317 -1.04 -13.42 32.71
C PHE A 317 -0.98 -13.12 34.23
N SER A 318 -1.76 -12.14 34.68
CA SER A 318 -1.92 -11.84 36.11
C SER A 318 -2.54 -12.96 36.94
N SER A 319 -3.28 -13.92 36.35
CA SER A 319 -3.75 -15.12 37.07
C SER A 319 -2.73 -16.26 37.07
N ILE A 320 -1.68 -16.16 36.25
CA ILE A 320 -0.64 -17.19 36.15
C ILE A 320 0.48 -16.94 37.17
N ILE A 321 0.77 -15.68 37.48
CA ILE A 321 1.90 -15.29 38.34
C ILE A 321 1.44 -14.99 39.76
N ASP A 322 2.11 -15.62 40.72
CA ASP A 322 2.22 -15.07 42.07
C ASP A 322 3.46 -14.16 42.12
N LYS A 323 3.34 -12.95 42.69
CA LYS A 323 4.42 -11.95 42.72
C LYS A 323 5.67 -12.43 43.49
N GLU A 324 5.53 -13.51 44.25
CA GLU A 324 6.58 -14.10 45.07
C GLU A 324 7.29 -15.28 44.37
N GLU A 325 6.75 -15.84 43.29
CA GLU A 325 7.26 -17.06 42.64
C GLU A 325 7.74 -16.80 41.21
N TYR A 326 9.06 -16.71 41.04
CA TYR A 326 9.71 -16.43 39.74
C TYR A 326 9.98 -17.70 38.90
N SER A 327 9.49 -18.86 39.35
CA SER A 327 9.65 -20.15 38.66
C SER A 327 8.36 -20.96 38.75
N LYS A 328 7.63 -21.08 37.64
CA LYS A 328 6.40 -21.90 37.53
C LYS A 328 6.55 -22.93 36.42
N THR A 329 5.94 -24.09 36.63
CA THR A 329 5.63 -25.03 35.54
C THR A 329 4.24 -24.70 34.98
N PHE A 330 4.13 -24.44 33.67
CA PHE A 330 2.84 -24.26 33.02
C PHE A 330 1.98 -25.52 33.14
N THR A 331 0.67 -25.33 33.36
CA THR A 331 -0.31 -26.43 33.26
C THR A 331 -0.52 -26.81 31.79
N ALA A 332 -1.10 -27.98 31.53
CA ALA A 332 -1.43 -28.40 30.16
C ALA A 332 -2.38 -27.40 29.47
N GLU A 333 -3.30 -26.78 30.23
CA GLU A 333 -4.17 -25.72 29.73
C GLU A 333 -3.39 -24.44 29.39
N GLU A 334 -2.41 -24.06 30.20
CA GLU A 334 -1.55 -22.89 29.92
C GLU A 334 -0.59 -23.12 28.74
N GLU A 335 -0.13 -24.36 28.53
CA GLU A 335 0.69 -24.74 27.38
C GLU A 335 -0.12 -24.76 26.07
N GLN A 336 -1.42 -25.07 26.17
CA GLN A 336 -2.35 -25.11 25.04
C GLN A 336 -3.16 -23.82 24.88
N GLY A 337 -3.07 -22.87 25.81
CA GLY A 337 -3.84 -21.64 25.84
C GLY A 337 -3.14 -20.44 25.21
N ILE A 338 -3.87 -19.33 25.12
CA ILE A 338 -3.37 -18.02 24.74
C ILE A 338 -3.20 -17.18 26.01
N ILE A 339 -1.96 -16.84 26.35
CA ILE A 339 -1.65 -16.05 27.56
C ILE A 339 -1.70 -14.56 27.23
N LEU A 340 -2.59 -13.80 27.86
CA LEU A 340 -2.79 -12.37 27.63
C LEU A 340 -2.03 -11.53 28.63
N PHE A 341 -1.27 -10.54 28.18
CA PHE A 341 -0.50 -9.65 29.06
C PHE A 341 -0.56 -8.18 28.62
N THR A 342 -0.37 -7.28 29.58
CA THR A 342 -0.34 -5.82 29.35
C THR A 342 1.07 -5.31 29.02
N LYS A 343 1.17 -4.04 28.60
CA LYS A 343 2.45 -3.36 28.38
C LYS A 343 3.28 -3.24 29.66
N GLU A 344 2.61 -2.98 30.78
CA GLU A 344 3.21 -2.87 32.11
C GLU A 344 3.71 -4.23 32.63
N GLU A 345 3.09 -5.31 32.18
CA GLU A 345 3.43 -6.68 32.60
C GLU A 345 4.65 -7.26 31.89
N ILE A 346 5.13 -6.63 30.80
CA ILE A 346 6.25 -7.14 29.98
C ILE A 346 7.51 -7.40 30.82
N GLY A 347 7.87 -6.48 31.71
CA GLY A 347 9.05 -6.66 32.57
C GLY A 347 8.89 -7.80 33.58
N THR A 348 7.65 -8.13 33.96
CA THR A 348 7.33 -9.27 34.84
C THR A 348 7.32 -10.57 34.04
N LEU A 349 6.73 -10.58 32.85
CA LEU A 349 6.79 -11.69 31.89
C LEU A 349 8.23 -12.05 31.56
N GLU A 350 9.04 -11.05 31.25
CA GLU A 350 10.45 -11.22 30.93
C GLU A 350 11.23 -11.88 32.09
N ARG A 351 11.00 -11.46 33.33
CA ARG A 351 11.61 -12.07 34.53
C ARG A 351 11.09 -13.48 34.82
N PHE A 352 9.80 -13.71 34.60
CA PHE A 352 9.15 -14.99 34.81
C PHE A 352 9.63 -16.04 33.80
N LEU A 353 9.71 -15.67 32.52
CA LEU A 353 10.28 -16.51 31.49
C LEU A 353 11.73 -16.87 31.86
N LYS A 354 12.57 -15.90 32.24
CA LYS A 354 13.97 -16.11 32.70
C LYS A 354 14.18 -17.19 33.77
N GLY A 355 13.23 -17.35 34.70
CA GLY A 355 13.31 -18.33 35.79
C GLY A 355 12.58 -19.65 35.50
N SER A 356 11.94 -19.74 34.34
CA SER A 356 11.18 -20.91 33.93
C SER A 356 12.09 -22.06 33.48
N LYS A 357 11.70 -23.30 33.77
CA LYS A 357 12.32 -24.51 33.16
C LYS A 357 12.14 -24.54 31.64
N TYR A 358 11.20 -23.75 31.17
CA TYR A 358 10.93 -23.47 29.79
C TYR A 358 11.78 -22.28 29.31
N THR A 359 12.91 -21.91 29.94
CA THR A 359 13.93 -21.08 29.29
C THR A 359 15.37 -21.46 29.63
N GLU A 360 16.33 -21.06 28.79
CA GLU A 360 17.77 -21.13 29.10
C GLU A 360 18.46 -19.74 29.04
N SER A 361 19.52 -19.56 29.83
CA SER A 361 20.43 -18.41 29.73
C SER A 361 21.72 -18.80 28.99
N THR A 362 22.08 -18.08 27.91
CA THR A 362 23.36 -18.34 27.23
C THR A 362 24.55 -17.72 27.95
N LYS A 363 25.65 -18.47 28.07
CA LYS A 363 26.91 -18.01 28.67
C LYS A 363 27.67 -16.91 27.89
N LYS A 364 27.17 -16.40 26.76
CA LYS A 364 27.91 -15.39 25.97
C LYS A 364 27.15 -14.17 25.47
N ASN A 365 25.82 -14.15 25.48
CA ASN A 365 25.05 -12.94 25.13
C ASN A 365 23.69 -12.99 25.84
N LYS A 366 23.27 -11.83 26.37
CA LYS A 366 22.05 -11.59 27.13
C LYS A 366 20.82 -11.74 26.21
N TYR A 367 20.37 -12.97 25.95
CA TYR A 367 19.18 -13.26 25.14
C TYR A 367 18.16 -14.08 25.94
N PHE A 368 16.87 -13.89 25.66
CA PHE A 368 15.76 -14.67 26.24
C PHE A 368 15.45 -15.88 25.37
N ARG A 369 15.28 -17.06 25.98
CA ARG A 369 15.10 -18.32 25.24
C ARG A 369 13.93 -19.15 25.79
N PRO A 370 12.68 -19.06 25.33
CA PRO A 370 11.68 -20.03 25.77
C PRO A 370 11.83 -21.41 25.08
N PHE A 371 11.69 -22.48 25.87
CA PHE A 371 11.92 -23.89 25.58
C PHE A 371 10.64 -24.65 25.95
N VAL A 372 9.98 -25.34 25.04
CA VAL A 372 9.15 -26.51 25.38
C VAL A 372 9.74 -27.68 24.60
N ARG A 373 9.65 -28.90 25.15
CA ARG A 373 10.32 -30.12 24.64
C ARG A 373 10.31 -30.19 23.11
N GLY A 374 11.50 -30.24 22.52
CA GLY A 374 11.71 -30.63 21.12
C GLY A 374 12.01 -29.51 20.14
N GLU A 375 11.51 -28.29 20.37
CA GLU A 375 11.62 -27.20 19.39
C GLU A 375 11.95 -25.85 20.04
N LYS A 376 12.81 -25.05 19.38
CA LYS A 376 13.47 -23.87 19.95
C LYS A 376 12.78 -22.59 19.46
N ILE A 377 12.38 -21.69 20.37
CA ILE A 377 11.84 -20.38 19.97
C ILE A 377 12.99 -19.40 19.69
N TYR A 378 13.13 -19.00 18.43
CA TYR A 378 13.94 -17.85 18.03
C TYR A 378 13.00 -16.72 17.58
N LEU A 379 13.07 -15.57 18.25
CA LEU A 379 12.48 -14.34 17.70
C LEU A 379 13.38 -13.86 16.57
N LYS A 380 13.12 -14.36 15.35
CA LYS A 380 13.80 -13.94 14.13
C LYS A 380 12.93 -12.91 13.42
N TYR A 381 13.46 -11.70 13.25
CA TYR A 381 12.79 -10.66 12.48
C TYR A 381 13.22 -10.74 11.02
N TYR A 382 12.27 -10.85 10.11
CA TYR A 382 12.38 -10.42 8.72
C TYR A 382 11.25 -9.44 8.47
N GLY A 383 11.60 -8.21 8.10
CA GLY A 383 10.73 -7.32 7.32
C GLY A 383 9.48 -6.76 7.99
N ASP A 384 8.98 -5.70 7.37
CA ASP A 384 7.84 -4.86 7.79
C ASP A 384 6.47 -5.56 7.65
N ASP A 385 6.43 -6.90 7.72
CA ASP A 385 5.26 -7.76 7.54
C ASP A 385 4.64 -8.24 8.86
N GLY A 386 5.27 -7.96 10.02
CA GLY A 386 4.61 -8.07 11.34
C GLY A 386 4.24 -9.48 11.76
N ILE A 387 4.60 -10.46 10.93
CA ILE A 387 4.51 -11.88 11.18
C ILE A 387 5.82 -12.28 11.86
N ALA A 388 5.77 -12.42 13.19
CA ALA A 388 6.84 -13.09 13.91
C ALA A 388 6.72 -14.60 13.65
N SER A 389 7.39 -15.10 12.61
CA SER A 389 7.55 -16.55 12.45
C SER A 389 8.61 -17.05 13.42
N VAL A 390 8.20 -17.84 14.40
CA VAL A 390 9.13 -18.65 15.17
C VAL A 390 9.68 -19.71 14.24
N THR A 391 10.97 -19.61 13.92
CA THR A 391 11.65 -20.62 13.12
C THR A 391 12.36 -21.62 14.04
N HIS A 392 12.19 -22.90 13.74
CA HIS A 392 12.94 -24.01 14.31
C HIS A 392 14.42 -23.88 13.93
N GLY A 393 15.21 -23.22 14.77
CA GLY A 393 16.62 -23.00 14.46
C GLY A 393 17.47 -24.27 14.57
N HIS A 394 17.96 -24.73 13.42
CA HIS A 394 19.16 -25.58 13.33
C HIS A 394 20.40 -24.81 13.81
N PRO A 395 21.46 -25.47 14.34
CA PRO A 395 22.58 -24.84 15.05
C PRO A 395 23.54 -23.97 14.23
N SER A 396 23.25 -23.64 12.97
CA SER A 396 24.21 -23.00 12.07
C SER A 396 23.55 -21.93 11.20
N GLY A 397 23.58 -20.68 11.66
CA GLY A 397 23.20 -19.52 10.86
C GLY A 397 22.94 -18.30 11.73
N ASP A 398 23.82 -17.30 11.65
CA ASP A 398 23.76 -16.04 12.39
C ASP A 398 22.44 -15.28 12.14
N ALA A 399 21.51 -15.38 13.08
CA ALA A 399 20.42 -14.43 13.24
C ALA A 399 20.73 -13.55 14.47
N LYS A 400 20.88 -12.24 14.27
CA LYS A 400 21.02 -11.29 15.39
C LYS A 400 19.68 -11.22 16.13
N GLY A 401 19.56 -11.91 17.26
CA GLY A 401 18.42 -11.77 18.17
C GLY A 401 18.48 -10.46 18.98
N TYR A 402 17.34 -10.05 19.55
CA TYR A 402 17.23 -8.88 20.44
C TYR A 402 17.64 -9.23 21.88
N ASN A 403 18.24 -8.27 22.62
CA ASN A 403 18.76 -8.55 23.97
C ASN A 403 17.66 -8.66 25.04
N SER A 404 16.43 -8.21 24.74
CA SER A 404 15.26 -8.41 25.59
C SER A 404 13.97 -8.58 24.80
N LEU A 405 12.96 -9.17 25.47
CA LEU A 405 11.59 -9.20 24.93
C LEU A 405 11.10 -7.77 24.68
N THR A 406 11.38 -6.86 25.62
CA THR A 406 11.09 -5.43 25.47
C THR A 406 11.74 -4.81 24.23
N GLU A 407 13.02 -5.10 23.96
CA GLU A 407 13.73 -4.61 22.76
C GLU A 407 13.15 -5.19 21.47
N ALA A 408 12.76 -6.47 21.47
CA ALA A 408 12.11 -7.11 20.34
C ALA A 408 10.80 -6.42 20.00
N MET A 409 9.96 -6.17 21.01
CA MET A 409 8.65 -5.53 20.80
C MET A 409 8.77 -4.07 20.35
N LYS A 410 9.76 -3.32 20.85
CA LYS A 410 10.07 -1.96 20.33
C LYS A 410 10.48 -2.00 18.86
N ALA A 411 11.31 -2.96 18.47
CA ALA A 411 11.77 -3.09 17.09
C ALA A 411 10.65 -3.53 16.12
N MET A 412 9.67 -4.30 16.61
CA MET A 412 8.45 -4.67 15.87
C MET A 412 7.40 -3.55 15.83
N GLY A 413 7.67 -2.38 16.44
CA GLY A 413 6.73 -1.25 16.50
C GLY A 413 5.52 -1.49 17.39
N TRP A 414 5.61 -2.41 18.35
CA TRP A 414 4.53 -2.81 19.24
C TRP A 414 4.52 -2.04 20.58
N LEU A 415 5.66 -1.46 20.99
CA LEU A 415 5.83 -0.64 22.20
C LEU A 415 6.28 0.77 21.86
#